data_AF-A0A0H4XA67-F1
#
_entry.id   AF-A0A0H4XA67-F1
#
_cell.length_a   1.000
_cell.length_b   1.000
_cell.length_c   1.000
_cell.angle_alpha   90.00
_cell.angle_beta   90.00
_cell.angle_gamma   90.00
#
_symmetry.space_group_name_H-M   'P 1'
#
loop_
_entity.id
_entity.type
_entity.pdbx_description
1 polymer ?
#
loop_
_entity_poly.entity_id
_entity_poly.type
_entity_poly.pdbx_seq_one_letter_code
_entity_poly.pdbx_strand_id
1 'polypeptide(L)'
;MDERLQRIQFVTRYYDWLQGLRFLPFGVLMLGFALWLTLLPPSGGTPAAAGAIALVAGMVATLVLYPLAGAYYQRRFGEVRPSPAMKQTRLRLTLGFSAVGLVLAFGLIALGLRGATPGFPVGGALAVSATALLAYWAAIGRFVPHYPPTAGAMFLVAALHALGFNPLCGWMHAGDAASAVRCDLVTFNAAWGVAILVLGILDHRLLVRALSPADTSTAELEAAG
;
A
#
# COMPACT_ATOMS: atom_id res chain seq x y z
N MET A 1 -7.55 32.49 -10.76
CA MET A 1 -7.48 32.03 -9.34
C MET A 1 -6.06 31.61 -9.10
N ASP A 2 -5.34 32.30 -8.21
CA ASP A 2 -3.89 32.12 -8.04
C ASP A 2 -3.51 30.66 -7.80
N GLU A 3 -2.55 30.15 -8.58
CA GLU A 3 -2.00 28.79 -8.46
C GLU A 3 -1.48 28.53 -7.04
N ARG A 4 -0.96 29.56 -6.37
CA ARG A 4 -0.53 29.51 -4.98
C ARG A 4 -1.67 29.18 -4.01
N LEU A 5 -2.85 29.76 -4.24
CA LEU A 5 -4.04 29.56 -3.41
C LEU A 5 -4.61 28.15 -3.62
N GLN A 6 -4.63 27.66 -4.87
CA GLN A 6 -4.97 26.27 -5.20
C GLN A 6 -4.03 25.28 -4.52
N ARG A 7 -2.72 25.54 -4.54
CA ARG A 7 -1.70 24.72 -3.90
C ARG A 7 -1.84 24.66 -2.37
N ILE A 8 -2.10 25.80 -1.72
CA ILE A 8 -2.32 25.85 -0.27
C ILE A 8 -3.60 25.10 0.11
N GLN A 9 -4.70 25.31 -0.62
CA GLN A 9 -5.95 24.58 -0.40
C GLN A 9 -5.77 23.08 -0.62
N PHE A 10 -4.98 22.70 -1.62
CA PHE A 10 -4.64 21.31 -1.90
C PHE A 10 -3.89 20.66 -0.74
N VAL A 11 -2.79 21.27 -0.29
CA VAL A 11 -1.98 20.67 0.78
C VAL A 11 -2.77 20.62 2.08
N THR A 12 -3.47 21.69 2.45
CA THR A 12 -4.26 21.70 3.69
C THR A 12 -5.38 20.67 3.68
N ARG A 13 -6.01 20.44 2.52
CA ARG A 13 -7.01 19.38 2.34
C ARG A 13 -6.37 18.01 2.48
N TYR A 14 -5.34 17.71 1.69
CA TYR A 14 -4.85 16.34 1.55
C TYR A 14 -3.62 15.98 2.41
N TYR A 15 -3.20 16.88 3.31
CA TYR A 15 -2.01 16.72 4.14
C TYR A 15 -1.91 15.34 4.79
N ASP A 16 -2.95 14.92 5.51
CA ASP A 16 -2.98 13.64 6.22
C ASP A 16 -2.86 12.42 5.30
N TRP A 17 -3.32 12.53 4.06
CA TRP A 17 -3.28 11.45 3.08
C TRP A 17 -1.90 11.33 2.42
N LEU A 18 -1.19 12.46 2.28
CA LEU A 18 0.13 12.51 1.68
C LEU A 18 1.27 12.19 2.67
N GLN A 19 0.94 11.80 3.91
CA GLN A 19 1.90 11.35 4.92
C GLN A 19 2.41 9.92 4.65
N GLY A 20 2.83 9.65 3.41
CA GLY A 20 3.15 8.31 2.93
C GLY A 20 4.23 7.57 3.72
N LEU A 21 5.17 8.28 4.37
CA LEU A 21 6.19 7.65 5.22
C LEU A 21 5.59 6.87 6.40
N ARG A 22 4.37 7.19 6.83
CA ARG A 22 3.70 6.46 7.91
C ARG A 22 3.39 5.01 7.53
N PHE A 23 3.23 4.73 6.25
CA PHE A 23 2.94 3.40 5.73
C PHE A 23 4.20 2.63 5.30
N LEU A 24 5.35 3.31 5.23
CA LEU A 24 6.62 2.71 4.80
C LEU A 24 7.02 1.48 5.65
N PRO A 25 6.89 1.48 6.99
CA PRO A 25 7.16 0.29 7.80
C PRO A 25 6.32 -0.93 7.42
N PHE A 26 5.05 -0.74 7.03
CA PHE A 26 4.19 -1.82 6.57
C PHE A 26 4.69 -2.40 5.25
N GLY A 27 5.10 -1.55 4.29
CA GLY A 27 5.68 -2.01 3.02
C GLY A 27 6.95 -2.83 3.22
N VAL A 28 7.85 -2.35 4.10
CA VAL A 28 9.10 -3.07 4.45
C VAL A 28 8.80 -4.41 5.11
N LEU A 29 7.86 -4.45 6.06
CA LEU A 29 7.46 -5.69 6.71
C LEU A 29 6.92 -6.73 5.72
N MET A 30 6.03 -6.31 4.81
CA MET A 30 5.45 -7.20 3.80
C MET A 30 6.52 -7.77 2.86
N LEU A 31 7.46 -6.93 2.40
CA LEU A 31 8.58 -7.41 1.58
C LEU A 31 9.54 -8.31 2.34
N GLY A 32 9.87 -7.95 3.59
CA GLY A 32 10.71 -8.78 4.45
C GLY A 32 10.08 -10.15 4.70
N PHE A 33 8.77 -10.20 4.90
CA PHE A 33 8.02 -11.44 5.04
C PHE A 33 7.99 -12.25 3.75
N ALA A 34 7.76 -11.61 2.59
CA ALA A 34 7.85 -12.27 1.30
C ALA A 34 9.25 -12.86 1.05
N LEU A 35 10.31 -12.08 1.32
CA LEU A 35 11.69 -12.52 1.19
C LEU A 35 11.98 -13.69 2.14
N TRP A 36 11.61 -13.58 3.41
CA TRP A 36 11.76 -14.67 4.37
C TRP A 36 11.06 -15.94 3.89
N LEU A 37 9.81 -15.82 3.42
CA LEU A 37 9.09 -16.95 2.81
C LEU A 37 9.82 -17.50 1.59
N THR A 38 10.52 -16.73 0.76
CA THR A 38 11.31 -17.28 -0.37
C THR A 38 12.58 -18.02 0.07
N LEU A 39 13.13 -17.71 1.24
CA LEU A 39 14.38 -18.30 1.73
C LEU A 39 14.20 -19.61 2.51
N LEU A 40 12.96 -20.00 2.83
CA LEU A 40 12.68 -21.24 3.55
C LEU A 40 13.03 -22.49 2.72
N PRO A 41 13.58 -23.56 3.33
CA PRO A 41 13.83 -24.81 2.62
C PRO A 41 12.51 -25.39 2.09
N PRO A 42 12.47 -25.99 0.89
CA PRO A 42 11.26 -26.65 0.36
C PRO A 42 10.77 -27.78 1.28
N SER A 43 11.70 -28.55 1.85
CA SER A 43 11.44 -29.64 2.79
C SER A 43 11.25 -29.17 4.24
N GLY A 44 11.55 -27.91 4.53
CA GLY A 44 11.43 -27.32 5.84
C GLY A 44 10.02 -26.78 6.01
N GLY A 45 9.13 -27.61 6.55
CA GLY A 45 7.86 -27.09 7.07
C GLY A 45 8.17 -26.05 8.13
N THR A 46 8.11 -24.75 7.79
CA THR A 46 8.02 -23.73 8.82
C THR A 46 6.79 -24.07 9.65
N PRO A 47 6.90 -24.13 10.98
CA PRO A 47 5.69 -24.19 11.79
C PRO A 47 4.91 -22.93 11.44
N ALA A 48 3.76 -23.09 10.77
CA ALA A 48 2.93 -21.97 10.31
C ALA A 48 2.69 -20.94 11.43
N ALA A 49 2.69 -21.42 12.68
CA ALA A 49 2.69 -20.62 13.90
C ALA A 49 3.85 -19.61 14.01
N ALA A 50 5.11 -20.00 13.76
CA ALA A 50 6.26 -19.10 13.88
C ALA A 50 6.21 -17.96 12.84
N GLY A 51 5.84 -18.28 11.60
CA GLY A 51 5.64 -17.26 10.55
C GLY A 51 4.49 -16.33 10.88
N ALA A 52 3.36 -16.86 11.36
CA ALA A 52 2.24 -16.05 11.81
C ALA A 52 2.60 -15.14 13.00
N ILE A 53 3.32 -15.66 14.00
CA ILE A 53 3.80 -14.89 15.15
C ILE A 53 4.74 -13.78 14.70
N ALA A 54 5.71 -14.07 13.83
CA ALA A 54 6.63 -13.07 13.30
C ALA A 54 5.90 -11.97 12.53
N LEU A 55 4.91 -12.33 11.71
CA LEU A 55 4.09 -11.37 10.98
C LEU A 55 3.26 -10.49 11.93
N VAL A 56 2.61 -11.10 12.94
CA VAL A 56 1.83 -10.38 13.96
C VAL A 56 2.73 -9.43 14.76
N ALA A 57 3.89 -9.92 15.23
CA ALA A 57 4.86 -9.10 15.95
C ALA A 57 5.36 -7.93 15.09
N GLY A 58 5.64 -8.19 13.81
CA GLY A 58 5.96 -7.15 12.84
C GLY A 58 4.84 -6.12 12.69
N MET A 59 3.58 -6.56 12.57
CA MET A 59 2.43 -5.65 12.47
C MET A 59 2.25 -4.80 13.72
N VAL A 60 2.48 -5.36 14.91
CA VAL A 60 2.50 -4.58 16.15
C VAL A 60 3.62 -3.54 16.11
N ALA A 61 4.81 -3.91 15.65
CA ALA A 61 5.92 -2.97 15.52
C ALA A 61 5.62 -1.84 14.53
N THR A 62 5.01 -2.12 13.38
CA THR A 62 4.64 -1.08 12.41
C THR A 62 3.55 -0.14 12.94
N LEU A 63 2.60 -0.65 13.73
CA LEU A 63 1.61 0.18 14.43
C LEU A 63 2.26 1.13 15.45
N VAL A 64 3.33 0.71 16.12
CA VAL A 64 4.11 1.56 17.03
C VAL A 64 4.93 2.60 16.27
N LEU A 65 5.45 2.28 15.08
CA LEU A 65 6.19 3.23 14.23
C LEU A 65 5.28 4.28 13.57
N TYR A 66 4.01 3.96 13.35
CA TYR A 66 3.03 4.84 12.72
C TYR A 66 2.86 6.22 13.41
N PRO A 67 2.74 6.33 14.76
CA PRO A 67 2.72 7.62 15.45
C PRO A 67 4.07 8.34 15.43
N LEU A 68 5.20 7.62 15.43
CA LEU A 68 6.54 8.24 15.35
C LEU A 68 6.73 8.97 14.01
N ALA A 69 6.32 8.34 12.90
CA ALA A 69 6.29 9.01 11.61
C ALA A 69 5.34 10.21 11.60
N GLY A 70 4.20 10.14 12.31
CA GLY A 70 3.30 11.27 12.50
C GLY A 70 3.96 12.44 13.25
N ALA A 71 4.71 12.16 14.31
CA ALA A 71 5.45 13.16 15.07
C ALA A 71 6.53 13.84 14.21
N TYR A 72 7.18 13.10 13.32
CA TYR A 72 8.10 13.68 12.33
C TYR A 72 7.39 14.72 11.43
N TYR A 73 6.22 14.39 10.88
CA TYR A 73 5.46 15.33 10.05
C TYR A 73 5.02 16.57 10.83
N GLN A 74 4.53 16.40 12.06
CA GLN A 74 4.15 17.52 12.93
C GLN A 74 5.32 18.45 13.23
N ARG A 75 6.52 17.89 13.53
CA ARG A 75 7.72 18.69 13.77
C ARG A 75 8.22 19.40 12.51
N ARG A 76 8.12 18.76 11.34
CA ARG A 76 8.72 19.27 10.10
C ARG A 76 7.85 20.29 9.36
N PHE A 77 6.52 20.13 9.42
CA PHE A 77 5.56 20.93 8.64
C PHE A 77 4.45 21.56 9.50
N GLY A 78 4.45 21.32 10.81
CA GLY A 78 3.41 21.81 11.73
C GLY A 78 2.16 20.93 11.79
N GLU A 79 1.18 21.39 12.55
CA GLU A 79 -0.12 20.72 12.72
C GLU A 79 -1.12 21.25 11.69
N VAL A 80 -1.54 20.39 10.75
CA VAL A 80 -2.64 20.67 9.83
C VAL A 80 -3.86 19.89 10.32
N ARG A 81 -4.92 20.60 10.70
CA ARG A 81 -6.17 19.98 11.16
C ARG A 81 -7.08 19.69 9.97
N PRO A 82 -7.41 18.42 9.67
CA PRO A 82 -8.35 18.12 8.62
C PRO A 82 -9.74 18.62 9.00
N SER A 83 -10.50 19.08 8.01
CA SER A 83 -11.88 19.53 8.22
C SER A 83 -12.77 18.37 8.70
N PRO A 84 -13.86 18.64 9.45
CA PRO A 84 -14.77 17.60 9.92
C PRO A 84 -15.32 16.71 8.81
N ALA A 85 -15.66 17.31 7.65
CA ALA A 85 -16.13 16.59 6.48
C ALA A 85 -15.09 15.58 5.97
N MET A 86 -13.81 15.97 5.94
CA MET A 86 -12.73 15.08 5.53
C MET A 86 -12.47 13.95 6.51
N LYS A 87 -12.54 14.24 7.83
CA LYS A 87 -12.46 13.19 8.85
C LYS A 87 -13.55 12.14 8.64
N GLN A 88 -14.78 12.57 8.33
CA GLN A 88 -15.89 11.66 8.06
C GLN A 88 -15.68 10.85 6.78
N THR A 89 -15.26 11.48 5.67
CA THR A 89 -14.93 10.77 4.43
C THR A 89 -13.82 9.75 4.65
N ARG A 90 -12.76 10.11 5.39
CA ARG A 90 -11.68 9.21 5.75
C ARG A 90 -12.18 8.02 6.55
N LEU A 91 -13.00 8.26 7.57
CA LEU A 91 -13.58 7.20 8.37
C LEU A 91 -14.42 6.24 7.52
N ARG A 92 -15.29 6.77 6.65
CA ARG A 92 -16.10 5.96 5.73
C ARG A 92 -15.26 5.12 4.78
N LEU A 93 -14.24 5.71 4.18
CA LEU A 93 -13.30 4.99 3.30
C LEU A 93 -12.55 3.90 4.09
N THR A 94 -12.04 4.23 5.27
CA THR A 94 -11.34 3.27 6.14
C THR A 94 -12.25 2.11 6.52
N LEU A 95 -13.47 2.39 6.97
CA LEU A 95 -14.45 1.35 7.30
C LEU A 95 -14.84 0.51 6.08
N GLY A 96 -15.03 1.15 4.93
CA GLY A 96 -15.34 0.47 3.67
C GLY A 96 -14.22 -0.49 3.24
N PHE A 97 -12.98 -0.02 3.22
CA PHE A 97 -11.83 -0.86 2.87
C PHE A 97 -11.56 -1.94 3.91
N SER A 98 -11.72 -1.63 5.20
CA SER A 98 -11.61 -2.64 6.26
C SER A 98 -12.67 -3.71 6.13
N ALA A 99 -13.93 -3.35 5.83
CA ALA A 99 -15.00 -4.30 5.60
C ALA A 99 -14.73 -5.19 4.38
N VAL A 100 -14.32 -4.61 3.26
CA VAL A 100 -13.94 -5.36 2.04
C VAL A 100 -12.76 -6.29 2.32
N GLY A 101 -11.73 -5.78 2.99
CA GLY A 101 -10.55 -6.57 3.38
C GLY A 101 -10.89 -7.72 4.31
N LEU A 102 -11.80 -7.49 5.26
CA LEU A 102 -12.28 -8.52 6.19
C LEU A 102 -13.13 -9.58 5.47
N VAL A 103 -14.06 -9.17 4.61
CA VAL A 103 -14.84 -10.10 3.78
C VAL A 103 -13.93 -10.94 2.88
N LEU A 104 -12.92 -10.33 2.27
CA LEU A 104 -11.91 -11.06 1.51
C LEU A 104 -11.18 -12.05 2.42
N ALA A 105 -10.61 -11.60 3.54
CA ALA A 105 -9.87 -12.46 4.46
C ALA A 105 -10.71 -13.67 4.92
N PHE A 106 -11.97 -13.44 5.33
CA PHE A 106 -12.87 -14.53 5.71
C PHE A 106 -13.26 -15.44 4.55
N GLY A 107 -13.55 -14.89 3.37
CA GLY A 107 -13.84 -15.67 2.18
C GLY A 107 -12.68 -16.58 1.79
N LEU A 108 -11.45 -16.06 1.88
CA LEU A 108 -10.21 -16.78 1.60
C LEU A 108 -9.98 -17.91 2.60
N ILE A 109 -10.17 -17.64 3.90
CA ILE A 109 -10.07 -18.65 4.97
C ILE A 109 -11.14 -19.74 4.76
N ALA A 110 -12.39 -19.35 4.50
CA ALA A 110 -13.49 -20.29 4.29
C ALA A 110 -13.29 -21.18 3.06
N LEU A 111 -12.72 -20.63 1.98
CA LEU A 111 -12.39 -21.39 0.77
C LEU A 111 -11.26 -22.40 1.03
N GLY A 112 -10.23 -21.97 1.75
CA GLY A 112 -9.13 -22.85 2.18
C GLY A 112 -9.59 -23.99 3.09
N LEU A 113 -10.47 -23.72 4.06
CA LEU A 113 -11.02 -24.73 4.96
C LEU A 113 -11.89 -25.78 4.24
N ARG A 114 -12.49 -25.44 3.10
CA ARG A 114 -13.32 -26.35 2.31
C ARG A 114 -12.51 -27.25 1.36
N GLY A 115 -11.19 -27.08 1.29
CA GLY A 115 -10.33 -27.81 0.35
C GLY A 115 -10.68 -27.55 -1.12
N ALA A 116 -11.48 -26.52 -1.39
CA ALA A 116 -12.10 -26.30 -2.70
C ALA A 116 -11.16 -25.64 -3.72
N THR A 117 -10.03 -25.08 -3.26
CA THR A 117 -9.01 -24.51 -4.14
C THR A 117 -7.61 -24.95 -3.69
N PRO A 118 -6.75 -25.45 -4.60
CA PRO A 118 -5.38 -25.82 -4.29
C PRO A 118 -4.46 -24.58 -4.17
N GLY A 119 -4.88 -23.55 -3.45
CA GLY A 119 -4.15 -22.29 -3.32
C GLY A 119 -4.96 -21.15 -2.70
N PHE A 120 -4.27 -20.05 -2.41
CA PHE A 120 -4.83 -18.77 -2.01
C PHE A 120 -5.13 -17.96 -3.29
N PRO A 121 -6.36 -17.47 -3.53
CA PRO A 121 -6.71 -16.80 -4.78
C PRO A 121 -6.15 -15.36 -4.84
N VAL A 122 -4.82 -15.26 -4.90
CA VAL A 122 -4.04 -14.03 -4.94
C VAL A 122 -4.41 -13.16 -6.14
N GLY A 123 -4.73 -13.76 -7.30
CA GLY A 123 -5.19 -13.01 -8.47
C GLY A 123 -6.44 -12.18 -8.16
N GLY A 124 -7.43 -12.79 -7.51
CA GLY A 124 -8.64 -12.09 -7.07
C GLY A 124 -8.34 -11.03 -6.00
N ALA A 125 -7.52 -11.37 -5.01
CA ALA A 125 -7.15 -10.44 -3.94
C ALA A 125 -6.42 -9.19 -4.48
N LEU A 126 -5.47 -9.37 -5.40
CA LEU A 126 -4.74 -8.27 -6.05
C LEU A 126 -5.65 -7.45 -6.98
N ALA A 127 -6.54 -8.08 -7.74
CA ALA A 127 -7.50 -7.38 -8.60
C ALA A 127 -8.48 -6.51 -7.78
N VAL A 128 -8.98 -7.03 -6.65
CA VAL A 128 -9.84 -6.24 -5.75
C VAL A 128 -9.04 -5.10 -5.11
N SER A 129 -7.79 -5.36 -4.72
CA SER A 129 -6.89 -4.32 -4.16
C SER A 129 -6.62 -3.20 -5.17
N ALA A 130 -6.36 -3.53 -6.44
CA ALA A 130 -6.18 -2.58 -7.52
C ALA A 130 -7.44 -1.74 -7.78
N THR A 131 -8.61 -2.41 -7.80
CA THR A 131 -9.92 -1.75 -7.95
C THR A 131 -10.20 -0.80 -6.78
N ALA A 132 -9.92 -1.24 -5.55
CA ALA A 132 -10.03 -0.46 -4.34
C ALA A 132 -9.14 0.79 -4.39
N LEU A 133 -7.90 0.66 -4.87
CA LEU A 133 -6.97 1.78 -5.04
C LEU A 133 -7.47 2.80 -6.08
N LEU A 134 -8.04 2.33 -7.20
CA LEU A 134 -8.65 3.21 -8.21
C LEU A 134 -9.91 3.90 -7.69
N ALA A 135 -10.77 3.18 -6.97
CA ALA A 135 -11.95 3.73 -6.33
C ALA A 135 -11.57 4.80 -5.29
N TYR A 136 -10.53 4.53 -4.50
CA TYR A 136 -9.96 5.49 -3.57
C TYR A 136 -9.42 6.73 -4.29
N TRP A 137 -8.63 6.55 -5.35
CA TRP A 137 -8.11 7.63 -6.19
C TRP A 137 -9.24 8.50 -6.77
N ALA A 138 -10.32 7.88 -7.25
CA ALA A 138 -11.50 8.60 -7.71
C ALA A 138 -12.19 9.35 -6.57
N ALA A 139 -12.35 8.73 -5.39
CA ALA A 139 -13.02 9.32 -4.23
C ALA A 139 -12.29 10.54 -3.67
N ILE A 140 -10.96 10.59 -3.78
CA ILE A 140 -10.17 11.75 -3.33
C ILE A 140 -10.12 12.86 -4.40
N GLY A 141 -10.58 12.62 -5.63
CA GLY A 141 -10.65 13.61 -6.71
C GLY A 141 -9.58 13.48 -7.78
N ARG A 142 -9.00 12.30 -7.97
CA ARG A 142 -8.09 11.95 -9.08
C ARG A 142 -6.78 12.73 -9.19
N PHE A 143 -6.38 13.44 -8.14
CA PHE A 143 -5.24 14.35 -8.20
C PHE A 143 -3.87 13.67 -8.00
N VAL A 144 -3.82 12.43 -7.51
CA VAL A 144 -2.56 11.73 -7.25
C VAL A 144 -2.18 10.88 -8.47
N PRO A 145 -1.18 11.29 -9.28
CA PRO A 145 -0.94 10.67 -10.58
C PRO A 145 -0.36 9.25 -10.48
N HIS A 146 0.29 8.90 -9.37
CA HIS A 146 0.93 7.59 -9.20
C HIS A 146 0.00 6.47 -8.73
N TYR A 147 -1.26 6.75 -8.42
CA TYR A 147 -2.22 5.73 -7.98
C TYR A 147 -2.66 4.82 -9.13
N PRO A 148 -3.12 5.34 -10.30
CA PRO A 148 -3.49 4.51 -11.44
C PRO A 148 -2.38 3.56 -11.94
N PRO A 149 -1.12 4.00 -12.17
CA PRO A 149 -0.08 3.08 -12.63
C PRO A 149 0.26 2.03 -11.57
N THR A 150 0.19 2.35 -10.27
CA THR A 150 0.37 1.37 -9.20
C THR A 150 -0.74 0.32 -9.22
N ALA A 151 -2.01 0.73 -9.38
CA ALA A 151 -3.13 -0.20 -9.55
C ALA A 151 -2.99 -1.04 -10.83
N GLY A 152 -2.56 -0.44 -11.94
CA GLY A 152 -2.26 -1.14 -13.18
C GLY A 152 -1.19 -2.22 -13.01
N ALA A 153 -0.12 -1.92 -12.27
CA ALA A 153 0.91 -2.90 -11.92
C ALA A 153 0.35 -4.05 -11.06
N MET A 154 -0.53 -3.76 -10.09
CA MET A 154 -1.20 -4.80 -9.31
C MET A 154 -2.11 -5.70 -10.17
N PHE A 155 -2.86 -5.12 -11.12
CA PHE A 155 -3.64 -5.90 -12.10
C PHE A 155 -2.75 -6.75 -12.99
N LEU A 156 -1.62 -6.22 -13.45
CA LEU A 156 -0.68 -6.97 -14.26
C LEU A 156 -0.12 -8.17 -13.48
N VAL A 157 0.29 -7.98 -12.23
CA VAL A 157 0.74 -9.10 -11.37
C VAL A 157 -0.38 -10.11 -11.14
N ALA A 158 -1.62 -9.64 -10.91
CA ALA A 158 -2.78 -10.52 -10.78
C ALA A 158 -3.02 -11.37 -12.05
N ALA A 159 -2.94 -10.74 -13.23
CA ALA A 159 -3.12 -11.41 -14.52
C ALA A 159 -1.99 -12.40 -14.81
N LEU A 160 -0.73 -12.00 -14.63
CA LEU A 160 0.44 -12.88 -14.79
C LEU A 160 0.35 -14.08 -13.86
N HIS A 161 -0.10 -13.89 -12.61
CA HIS A 161 -0.33 -14.98 -11.69
C HIS A 161 -1.45 -15.91 -12.16
N ALA A 162 -2.61 -15.38 -12.54
CA ALA A 162 -3.75 -16.18 -13.01
C ALA A 162 -3.43 -16.98 -14.30
N LEU A 163 -2.55 -16.46 -15.16
CA LEU A 163 -2.10 -17.12 -16.38
C LEU A 163 -0.93 -18.11 -16.16
N GLY A 164 -0.42 -18.25 -14.93
CA GLY A 164 0.73 -19.11 -14.63
C GLY A 164 2.09 -18.53 -15.08
N PHE A 165 2.14 -17.26 -15.48
CA PHE A 165 3.37 -16.55 -15.89
C PHE A 165 4.03 -15.77 -14.76
N ASN A 166 3.73 -16.10 -13.51
CA ASN A 166 4.34 -15.41 -12.37
C ASN A 166 5.82 -15.84 -12.22
N PRO A 167 6.79 -14.95 -12.47
CA PRO A 167 8.21 -15.31 -12.41
C PRO A 167 8.64 -15.75 -11.02
N LEU A 168 7.97 -15.24 -9.96
CA LEU A 168 8.23 -15.66 -8.58
C LEU A 168 7.84 -17.12 -8.38
N CYS A 169 6.71 -17.58 -8.93
CA CYS A 169 6.32 -18.99 -8.85
C CYS A 169 7.28 -19.87 -9.65
N GLY A 170 7.67 -19.45 -10.85
CA GLY A 170 8.60 -20.21 -11.69
C GLY A 170 9.94 -20.46 -11.00
N TRP A 171 10.45 -19.46 -10.25
CA TRP A 171 11.68 -19.60 -9.46
C TRP A 171 11.52 -20.49 -8.22
N MET A 172 10.32 -20.51 -7.62
CA MET A 172 10.02 -21.31 -6.43
C MET A 172 9.62 -22.77 -6.73
N HIS A 173 9.51 -23.19 -7.99
CA HIS A 173 9.02 -24.53 -8.35
C HIS A 173 10.09 -25.63 -8.32
N ALA A 174 9.97 -26.47 -7.29
CA ALA A 174 10.25 -27.90 -7.30
C ALA A 174 8.98 -28.67 -6.83
N GLY A 175 8.04 -28.95 -7.74
CA GLY A 175 7.13 -30.11 -7.72
C GLY A 175 5.97 -30.29 -6.70
N ASP A 176 5.85 -29.56 -5.59
CA ASP A 176 4.86 -29.88 -4.53
C ASP A 176 3.70 -28.88 -4.33
N ALA A 177 2.59 -29.31 -3.72
CA ALA A 177 1.42 -28.44 -3.45
C ALA A 177 1.71 -27.36 -2.38
N ALA A 178 2.69 -27.59 -1.50
CA ALA A 178 3.15 -26.59 -0.54
C ALA A 178 3.79 -25.38 -1.26
N SER A 179 4.39 -25.59 -2.43
CA SER A 179 4.95 -24.53 -3.27
C SER A 179 3.90 -23.59 -3.86
N ALA A 180 2.66 -24.05 -4.08
CA ALA A 180 1.56 -23.23 -4.62
C ALA A 180 1.11 -22.16 -3.61
N VAL A 181 0.71 -22.59 -2.40
CA VAL A 181 0.29 -21.68 -1.31
C VAL A 181 1.42 -20.72 -0.94
N ARG A 182 2.66 -21.24 -0.88
CA ARG A 182 3.84 -20.41 -0.64
C ARG A 182 4.03 -19.38 -1.74
N CYS A 183 3.87 -19.76 -3.01
CA CYS A 183 3.94 -18.80 -4.09
C CYS A 183 2.87 -17.71 -3.97
N ASP A 184 1.63 -18.08 -3.65
CA ASP A 184 0.54 -17.11 -3.52
C ASP A 184 0.83 -16.09 -2.43
N LEU A 185 1.28 -16.56 -1.26
CA LEU A 185 1.65 -15.69 -0.14
C LEU A 185 2.82 -14.78 -0.49
N VAL A 186 3.89 -15.30 -1.10
CA VAL A 186 5.04 -14.50 -1.54
C VAL A 186 4.58 -13.44 -2.54
N THR A 187 3.79 -13.83 -3.55
CA THR A 187 3.30 -12.93 -4.60
C THR A 187 2.45 -11.81 -4.02
N PHE A 188 1.50 -12.16 -3.15
CA PHE A 188 0.62 -11.20 -2.50
C PHE A 188 1.41 -10.20 -1.66
N ASN A 189 2.26 -10.70 -0.76
CA ASN A 189 3.03 -9.86 0.16
C ASN A 189 4.07 -9.00 -0.58
N ALA A 190 4.73 -9.54 -1.61
CA ALA A 190 5.67 -8.78 -2.42
C ALA A 190 4.97 -7.65 -3.20
N ALA A 191 3.86 -7.97 -3.87
CA ALA A 191 3.10 -6.98 -4.64
C ALA A 191 2.57 -5.84 -3.75
N TRP A 192 1.95 -6.18 -2.60
CA TRP A 192 1.48 -5.18 -1.64
C TRP A 192 2.62 -4.40 -1.01
N GLY A 193 3.72 -5.06 -0.66
CA GLY A 193 4.89 -4.42 -0.08
C GLY A 193 5.50 -3.38 -1.03
N VAL A 194 5.72 -3.74 -2.29
CA VAL A 194 6.18 -2.80 -3.33
C VAL A 194 5.18 -1.67 -3.52
N ALA A 195 3.87 -1.97 -3.65
CA ALA A 195 2.85 -0.95 -3.85
C ALA A 195 2.83 0.07 -2.70
N ILE A 196 2.84 -0.39 -1.45
CA ILE A 196 2.86 0.49 -0.27
C ILE A 196 4.12 1.37 -0.25
N LEU A 197 5.29 0.81 -0.55
CA LEU A 197 6.53 1.60 -0.61
C LEU A 197 6.48 2.66 -1.71
N VAL A 198 6.05 2.29 -2.92
CA VAL A 198 5.95 3.21 -4.05
C VAL A 198 4.96 4.33 -3.74
N LEU A 199 3.75 3.99 -3.29
CA LEU A 199 2.73 4.98 -2.89
C LEU A 199 3.28 5.87 -1.78
N GLY A 200 3.84 5.30 -0.72
CA GLY A 200 4.33 6.05 0.44
C GLY A 200 5.47 7.02 0.11
N ILE A 201 6.42 6.59 -0.73
CA ILE A 201 7.53 7.44 -1.18
C ILE A 201 7.02 8.55 -2.09
N LEU A 202 6.17 8.24 -3.07
CA LEU A 202 5.67 9.22 -4.02
C LEU A 202 4.71 10.22 -3.37
N ASP A 203 3.88 9.79 -2.43
CA ASP A 203 3.04 10.68 -1.59
C ASP A 203 3.89 11.64 -0.77
N HIS A 204 4.95 11.13 -0.14
CA HIS A 204 5.88 11.97 0.61
C HIS A 204 6.57 12.99 -0.31
N ARG A 205 7.06 12.57 -1.48
CA ARG A 205 7.68 13.47 -2.46
C ARG A 205 6.70 14.52 -2.97
N LEU A 206 5.45 14.15 -3.21
CA LEU A 206 4.39 15.06 -3.62
C LEU A 206 4.12 16.10 -2.52
N LEU A 207 4.04 15.68 -1.25
CA LEU A 207 3.86 16.57 -0.11
C LEU A 207 5.02 17.56 0.05
N VAL A 208 6.26 17.08 0.02
CA VAL A 208 7.45 17.93 0.13
C VAL A 208 7.48 18.96 -1.00
N ARG A 209 7.28 18.51 -2.25
CA ARG A 209 7.19 19.40 -3.41
C ARG A 209 6.05 20.40 -3.29
N ALA A 210 4.91 20.01 -2.72
CA ALA A 210 3.77 20.90 -2.56
C ALA A 210 3.96 21.92 -1.42
N LEU A 211 4.91 21.71 -0.51
CA LEU A 211 5.24 22.61 0.60
C LEU A 211 6.52 23.44 0.39
N SER A 212 7.36 23.11 -0.59
CA SER A 212 8.54 23.92 -0.93
C SER A 212 8.16 25.37 -1.30
N PRO A 213 8.91 26.40 -0.90
CA PRO A 213 8.69 27.77 -1.38
C PRO A 213 8.60 27.79 -2.91
N ALA A 214 7.65 28.54 -3.47
CA ALA A 214 7.73 28.86 -4.89
C ALA A 214 8.95 29.77 -5.08
N ASP A 215 9.82 29.47 -6.04
CA ASP A 215 11.03 30.26 -6.30
C ASP A 215 10.61 31.73 -6.50
N THR A 216 10.93 32.58 -5.53
CA THR A 216 10.63 34.01 -5.56
C THR A 216 11.37 34.73 -6.69
N SER A 217 12.40 34.10 -7.26
CA SER A 217 13.25 34.69 -8.29
C SER A 217 12.53 35.02 -9.61
N THR A 218 11.53 34.24 -10.04
CA THR A 218 10.79 34.55 -11.27
C THR A 218 9.78 35.67 -11.08
N ALA A 219 9.16 35.77 -9.90
CA ALA A 219 8.21 36.84 -9.60
C ALA A 219 8.90 38.20 -9.43
N GLU A 220 10.13 38.24 -8.89
CA GLU A 220 10.92 39.47 -8.81
C GLU A 220 11.50 39.88 -10.18
N LEU A 221 11.85 38.92 -11.04
CA LEU A 221 12.30 39.20 -12.41
C LEU A 221 11.17 39.69 -13.33
N GLU A 222 9.94 39.17 -13.18
CA GLU A 222 8.77 39.68 -13.93
C GLU A 222 8.26 41.02 -13.40
N ALA A 223 8.49 41.34 -12.12
CA ALA A 223 8.14 42.65 -11.55
C ALA A 223 9.19 43.74 -11.86
N ALA A 224 10.37 43.37 -12.36
CA ALA A 224 11.48 44.27 -12.66
C ALA A 224 11.68 44.54 -14.16
N GLY A 225 10.86 43.96 -15.05
CA GLY A 225 10.86 44.19 -16.50
C GLY A 225 9.60 44.90 -16.98
#